data_AF-I6Z4P6-F1
#
_entry.id   AF-I6Z4P6-F1
#
_cell.length_a   1.000
_cell.length_b   1.000
_cell.length_c   1.000
_cell.angle_alpha   90.00
_cell.angle_beta   90.00
_cell.angle_gamma   90.00
#
_symmetry.space_group_name_H-M   'P 1'
#
loop_
_entity.id
_entity.type
_entity.pdbx_description
1 polymer ?
#
loop_
_entity_poly.entity_id
_entity_poly.type
_entity_poly.pdbx_seq_one_letter_code
_entity_poly.pdbx_strand_id
1 'polypeptide(L)' 'MNRYKLDITKDHCPMTFVKTKLELEKLSSGDILEVMLKEGEPLENVPRAAEEQGNKILEIRHLQDDIHLVVIEKG' A
#
# COMPACT_ATOMS: atom_id res chain seq x y z
N MET A 1 -7.34 -7.25 -14.84
CA MET A 1 -7.07 -7.10 -13.40
C MET A 1 -5.74 -7.77 -13.11
N ASN A 2 -4.69 -6.99 -13.00
CA ASN A 2 -3.35 -7.45 -12.69
C ASN A 2 -3.03 -7.24 -11.21
N ARG A 3 -2.07 -8.01 -10.68
CA ARG A 3 -1.58 -7.87 -9.31
C ARG A 3 -0.10 -7.48 -9.31
N TYR A 4 0.21 -6.46 -8.54
CA TYR A 4 1.55 -5.90 -8.37
C TYR A 4 1.95 -5.98 -6.91
N LYS A 5 3.26 -6.04 -6.62
CA LYS A 5 3.79 -6.15 -5.27
C LYS A 5 4.78 -5.03 -5.01
N LEU A 6 4.70 -4.44 -3.83
CA LEU A 6 5.61 -3.42 -3.34
C LEU A 6 6.03 -3.77 -1.92
N ASP A 7 7.34 -3.83 -1.68
CA ASP A 7 7.91 -3.98 -0.34
C ASP A 7 8.54 -2.66 0.08
N ILE A 8 7.98 -2.07 1.14
CA ILE A 8 8.46 -0.84 1.77
C ILE A 8 8.82 -1.07 3.25
N THR A 9 9.03 -2.32 3.67
CA THR A 9 9.35 -2.67 5.08
C THR A 9 10.66 -2.06 5.58
N LYS A 10 11.53 -1.61 4.66
CA LYS A 10 12.81 -0.95 4.95
C LYS A 10 12.78 0.56 4.76
N ASP A 11 11.62 1.10 4.38
CA ASP A 11 11.45 2.53 4.14
C ASP A 11 10.90 3.22 5.38
N HIS A 12 11.23 4.49 5.50
CA HIS A 12 10.74 5.38 6.53
C HIS A 12 9.97 6.54 5.89
N CYS A 13 9.13 7.22 6.65
CA CYS A 13 8.42 8.40 6.16
C CYS A 13 9.41 9.49 5.69
N PRO A 14 9.13 10.18 4.56
CA PRO A 14 7.92 10.09 3.74
C PRO A 14 7.98 9.02 2.63
N MET A 15 9.03 8.20 2.55
CA MET A 15 9.25 7.29 1.42
C MET A 15 8.23 6.17 1.31
N THR A 16 7.68 5.70 2.44
CA THR A 16 6.59 4.71 2.48
C THR A 16 5.37 5.18 1.68
N PHE A 17 4.99 6.44 1.86
CA PHE A 17 3.91 7.08 1.12
C PHE A 17 4.30 7.35 -0.33
N VAL A 18 5.46 7.98 -0.56
CA VAL A 18 5.92 8.35 -1.92
C VAL A 18 6.01 7.14 -2.83
N LYS A 19 6.60 6.03 -2.37
CA LYS A 19 6.73 4.81 -3.17
C LYS A 19 5.37 4.18 -3.47
N THR A 20 4.50 4.07 -2.47
CA THR A 20 3.16 3.50 -2.68
C THR A 20 2.37 4.31 -3.70
N LYS A 21 2.39 5.65 -3.58
CA LYS A 21 1.73 6.55 -4.53
C LYS A 21 2.29 6.37 -5.94
N LEU A 22 3.61 6.39 -6.11
CA LEU A 22 4.24 6.26 -7.43
C LEU A 22 3.96 4.89 -8.07
N GLU A 23 3.85 3.82 -7.30
CA GLU A 23 3.44 2.52 -7.84
C GLU A 23 1.96 2.52 -8.25
N LEU A 24 1.06 3.06 -7.43
CA LEU A 24 -0.36 3.19 -7.78
C LEU A 24 -0.56 4.03 -9.06
N GLU A 25 0.19 5.12 -9.24
CA GLU A 25 0.12 5.98 -10.44
C GLU A 25 0.52 5.26 -11.74
N LYS A 26 1.28 4.16 -11.65
CA LYS A 26 1.64 3.33 -12.82
C LYS A 26 0.58 2.30 -13.19
N LEU A 27 -0.40 2.05 -12.31
CA LEU A 27 -1.41 1.00 -12.48
C LEU A 27 -2.62 1.49 -13.28
N SER A 28 -3.31 0.54 -13.92
CA SER A 28 -4.61 0.82 -14.54
C SER A 28 -5.73 0.72 -13.49
N SER A 29 -6.84 1.44 -13.68
CA SER A 29 -8.03 1.30 -12.82
C SER A 29 -8.48 -0.17 -12.75
N GLY A 30 -8.79 -0.63 -11.54
CA GLY A 30 -9.10 -2.00 -11.19
C GLY A 30 -7.88 -2.90 -10.91
N ASP A 31 -6.65 -2.48 -11.23
CA ASP A 31 -5.46 -3.26 -10.86
C ASP A 31 -5.22 -3.23 -9.34
N ILE A 32 -4.54 -4.25 -8.84
CA ILE A 32 -4.32 -4.45 -7.41
C ILE A 32 -2.83 -4.26 -7.08
N LEU A 33 -2.55 -3.48 -6.04
CA LEU A 33 -1.23 -3.35 -5.40
C LEU A 33 -1.24 -4.01 -4.02
N GLU A 34 -0.33 -4.96 -3.83
CA GLU A 34 -0.03 -5.62 -2.56
C GLU A 34 1.19 -4.95 -1.92
N VAL A 35 0.98 -4.21 -0.84
CA VAL A 35 2.03 -3.43 -0.15
C VAL A 35 2.41 -4.11 1.16
N MET A 36 3.66 -4.53 1.29
CA MET A 36 4.23 -4.98 2.57
C MET A 36 4.89 -3.81 3.29
N LEU A 37 4.46 -3.56 4.52
CA LEU A 37 4.92 -2.43 5.33
C LEU A 37 5.01 -2.80 6.81
N LYS A 38 5.72 -1.99 7.59
CA LYS A 38 5.82 -2.16 9.04
C LYS A 38 4.60 -1.59 9.77
N GLU A 39 4.28 -2.18 10.91
CA GLU A 39 3.33 -1.65 11.90
C GLU A 39 3.72 -0.23 12.33
N GLY A 40 2.74 0.52 12.83
CA GLY A 40 2.90 1.92 13.21
C GLY A 40 2.52 2.87 12.07
N GLU A 41 3.27 3.96 11.93
CA GLU A 41 2.92 5.05 11.02
C GLU A 41 2.64 4.62 9.56
N PRO A 42 3.40 3.70 8.93
CA PRO A 42 3.11 3.26 7.56
C PRO A 42 1.76 2.54 7.45
N LEU A 43 1.39 1.74 8.44
CA LEU A 43 0.13 0.99 8.46
C LEU A 43 -1.08 1.91 8.61
N GLU A 44 -0.93 3.07 9.26
CA GLU A 44 -2.00 4.07 9.36
C GLU A 44 -2.05 4.97 8.13
N ASN A 45 -0.90 5.49 7.71
CA ASN A 45 -0.85 6.55 6.69
C ASN A 45 -0.99 6.02 5.26
N VAL A 46 -0.46 4.84 4.94
CA VAL A 46 -0.52 4.31 3.57
C VAL A 46 -1.96 3.98 3.15
N PRO A 47 -2.77 3.23 3.93
CA PRO A 47 -4.16 2.97 3.57
C PRO A 47 -4.97 4.26 3.49
N ARG A 48 -4.88 5.13 4.51
CA ARG A 48 -5.61 6.40 4.57
C ARG A 48 -5.33 7.27 3.34
N ALA A 49 -4.06 7.45 2.99
CA ALA A 49 -3.70 8.31 1.87
C ALA A 49 -4.06 7.68 0.51
N ALA A 50 -4.11 6.36 0.41
CA ALA A 50 -4.61 5.68 -0.79
C ALA A 50 -6.12 5.89 -0.96
N GLU A 51 -6.90 5.82 0.12
CA GLU A 51 -8.35 6.12 0.13
C GLU A 51 -8.65 7.59 -0.20
N GLU A 52 -7.89 8.53 0.38
CA GLU A 52 -7.98 9.97 0.07
C GLU A 52 -7.72 10.27 -1.43
N GLN A 53 -6.99 9.39 -2.13
CA GLN A 53 -6.72 9.46 -3.57
C GLN A 53 -7.76 8.72 -4.43
N GLY A 54 -8.83 8.20 -3.82
CA GLY A 54 -9.90 7.48 -4.50
C GLY A 54 -9.61 6.01 -4.80
N ASN A 55 -8.56 5.44 -4.22
CA ASN A 55 -8.30 4.00 -4.30
C ASN A 55 -9.08 3.27 -3.19
N LYS A 56 -9.23 1.95 -3.33
CA LYS A 56 -10.02 1.15 -2.40
C LYS A 56 -9.12 0.17 -1.64
N ILE A 57 -9.23 0.14 -0.31
CA ILE A 57 -8.58 -0.88 0.50
C ILE A 57 -9.42 -2.14 0.46
N LEU A 58 -8.84 -3.22 -0.05
CA LEU A 58 -9.49 -4.52 -0.15
C LEU A 58 -9.25 -5.38 1.08
N GLU A 59 -8.03 -5.32 1.63
CA GLU A 59 -7.62 -6.16 2.74
C GLU A 59 -6.45 -5.52 3.48
N ILE A 60 -6.44 -5.68 4.81
CA ILE A 60 -5.26 -5.47 5.66
C ILE A 60 -5.06 -6.75 6.45
N ARG A 61 -3.90 -7.38 6.31
CA ARG A 61 -3.57 -8.66 6.95
C ARG A 61 -2.22 -8.58 7.65
N HIS A 62 -2.17 -8.97 8.91
CA HIS A 62 -0.91 -9.20 9.61
C HIS A 62 -0.21 -10.46 9.05
N LEU A 63 1.08 -10.36 8.75
CA LEU A 63 1.86 -11.50 8.22
C LEU A 63 2.69 -12.16 9.33
N GLN A 64 3.73 -11.47 9.78
CA GLN A 64 4.65 -11.93 10.83
C GLN A 64 5.39 -10.72 11.43
N ASP A 65 5.88 -10.85 12.66
CA ASP A 65 6.63 -9.81 13.37
C ASP A 65 5.89 -8.47 13.37
N ASP A 66 6.50 -7.40 12.86
CA ASP A 66 5.90 -6.09 12.68
C ASP A 66 5.43 -5.86 11.23
N ILE A 67 5.28 -6.89 10.41
CA ILE A 67 4.99 -6.77 8.97
C ILE A 67 3.51 -7.04 8.68
N HIS A 68 2.91 -6.10 7.96
CA HIS A 68 1.53 -6.18 7.46
C HIS A 68 1.50 -6.11 5.93
N LEU A 69 0.51 -6.78 5.35
CA LEU A 69 0.12 -6.68 3.96
C LEU A 69 -1.12 -5.80 3.84
N VAL A 70 -1.04 -4.77 3.01
CA VAL A 70 -2.19 -3.92 2.61
C VAL A 70 -2.46 -4.19 1.14
N VAL A 71 -3.70 -4.58 0.81
CA VAL A 71 -4.15 -4.83 -0.56
C VAL A 71 -5.01 -3.65 -1.00
N ILE A 72 -4.57 -2.97 -2.06
CA ILE A 72 -5.18 -1.74 -2.58
C ILE A 72 -5.62 -1.99 -4.02
N GLU A 73 -6.88 -1.69 -4.34
CA GLU A 73 -7.39 -1.63 -5.71
C GLU A 73 -7.29 -0.19 -6.22
N LYS A 74 -6.68 -0.01 -7.39
CA LYS A 74 -6.58 1.27 -8.06
C LYS A 74 -7.99 1.73 -8.50
N GLY A 75 -8.39 2.91 -8.03
CA GLY A 75 -9.62 3.59 -8.48
C GLY A 75 -9.58 3.96 -9.95
#